data_AF-A0A960WQ85-F1
#
_entry.id   AF-A0A960WQ85-F1
#
_cell.length_a   1.000
_cell.length_b   1.000
_cell.length_c   1.000
_cell.angle_alpha   90.00
_cell.angle_beta   90.00
_cell.angle_gamma   90.00
#
_symmetry.space_group_name_H-M   'P 1'
#
loop_
_entity.id
_entity.type
_entity.pdbx_description
1 polymer ?
#
loop_
_entity_poly.entity_id
_entity_poly.type
_entity_poly.pdbx_seq_one_letter_code
_entity_poly.pdbx_strand_id
1 'polypeptide(L)'
;FIGATTHNPFFYINSPLVSRSQVFQLEPLSEDDLNELLESAIRDPDRGFGKKQLVVSPEAARHLVTRCDGDARKLLTSFELAVLTTEPDPDTEEIHIDLAVAEDSIQRKAIVYDADGDAHHDTISAFIKSIRGCDPDAALYWLAKMLHAGEDIRFIARRLVISASEDVGMADSNGLRVAVAAQQAVEFVGMPEARISLAHATVYLATAPKSNRAYAAIDAALKDVAEGRTLAVPPHLRTKSRKKIGEASGVIAEGEAVYLYGHDYEEGYVPQAYLPEGRIYYHPSNHGMEQRVAERLEHWRRRFEEEGK
;
A
#
# COMPACT_ATOMS: atom_id res chain seq x y z
N PHE A 1 6.98 6.64 -29.09
CA PHE A 1 5.89 7.09 -28.20
C PHE A 1 6.52 7.39 -26.85
N ILE A 2 6.21 8.54 -26.25
CA ILE A 2 6.68 8.90 -24.91
C ILE A 2 5.43 8.93 -24.03
N GLY A 3 5.40 8.08 -23.01
CA GLY A 3 4.35 8.03 -22.01
C GLY A 3 4.92 8.38 -20.64
N ALA A 4 4.18 9.17 -19.86
CA ALA A 4 4.51 9.48 -18.48
C ALA A 4 3.45 8.86 -17.55
N THR A 5 3.88 8.29 -16.43
CA THR A 5 3.01 7.70 -15.42
C THR A 5 3.65 7.85 -14.05
N THR A 6 2.82 8.08 -13.03
CA THR A 6 3.21 8.00 -11.61
C THR A 6 3.07 6.57 -11.05
N HIS A 7 2.39 5.68 -11.78
CA HIS A 7 2.21 4.27 -11.43
C HIS A 7 3.31 3.40 -12.03
N ASN A 8 3.59 2.27 -11.38
CA ASN A 8 4.57 1.31 -11.90
C ASN A 8 4.14 0.78 -13.28
N PRO A 9 4.91 1.05 -14.34
CA PRO A 9 4.51 0.73 -15.72
C PRO A 9 4.42 -0.79 -15.98
N PHE A 10 5.11 -1.63 -15.20
CA PHE A 10 5.05 -3.08 -15.36
C PHE A 10 3.72 -3.71 -14.94
N PHE A 11 2.92 -3.00 -14.13
CA PHE A 11 1.60 -3.46 -13.69
C PHE A 11 0.45 -2.86 -14.51
N TYR A 12 0.57 -1.59 -14.90
CA TYR A 12 -0.55 -0.81 -15.43
C TYR A 12 -0.49 -0.57 -16.95
N ILE A 13 0.64 -0.87 -17.61
CA ILE A 13 0.77 -0.75 -19.06
C ILE A 13 0.82 -2.14 -19.68
N ASN A 14 0.20 -2.30 -20.86
CA ASN A 14 0.19 -3.58 -21.56
C ASN A 14 1.62 -4.07 -21.88
N SER A 15 1.84 -5.37 -21.76
CA SER A 15 3.17 -5.95 -21.93
C SER A 15 3.80 -5.69 -23.31
N PRO A 16 3.05 -5.66 -24.44
CA PRO A 16 3.62 -5.34 -25.75
C PRO A 16 4.15 -3.91 -25.90
N LEU A 17 3.60 -2.93 -25.18
CA LEU A 17 4.13 -1.56 -25.17
C LEU A 17 5.37 -1.48 -24.29
N VAL A 18 5.34 -2.08 -23.10
CA VAL A 18 6.50 -2.11 -22.19
C VAL A 18 7.69 -2.80 -22.85
N SER A 19 7.48 -3.91 -23.56
CA SER A 19 8.57 -4.65 -24.22
C SER A 19 9.25 -3.88 -25.36
N ARG A 20 8.62 -2.81 -25.87
CA ARG A 20 9.13 -1.97 -26.96
C ARG A 20 9.49 -0.56 -26.50
N SER A 21 9.46 -0.29 -25.20
CA SER A 21 9.74 1.01 -24.60
C SER A 21 10.94 0.93 -23.67
N GLN A 22 11.75 1.98 -23.61
CA GLN A 22 12.72 2.16 -22.53
C GLN A 22 12.02 2.82 -21.34
N VAL A 23 12.18 2.24 -20.15
CA VAL A 23 11.60 2.76 -18.92
C VAL A 23 12.66 3.57 -18.19
N PHE A 24 12.37 4.85 -17.97
CA PHE A 24 13.18 5.74 -17.15
C PHE A 24 12.43 6.04 -15.87
N GLN A 25 13.08 5.79 -14.73
CA GLN A 25 12.58 6.26 -13.45
C GLN A 25 13.03 7.71 -13.27
N LEU A 26 12.07 8.60 -13.00
CA LEU A 26 12.34 9.96 -12.60
C LEU A 26 12.15 10.04 -11.08
N GLU A 27 13.06 10.75 -10.43
CA GLU A 27 13.01 11.00 -9.00
C GLU A 27 12.43 12.40 -8.74
N PRO A 28 11.79 12.63 -7.58
CA PRO A 28 11.43 13.97 -7.16
C PRO A 28 12.65 14.89 -7.14
N LEU A 29 12.47 16.17 -7.48
CA LEU A 29 13.55 17.14 -7.45
C LEU A 29 14.02 17.41 -6.02
N SER A 30 15.32 17.66 -5.85
CA SER A 30 15.86 18.11 -4.57
C SER A 30 15.40 19.54 -4.25
N GLU A 31 15.50 19.95 -2.99
CA GLU A 31 15.23 21.34 -2.61
C GLU A 31 16.18 22.31 -3.33
N ASP A 32 17.43 21.91 -3.58
CA ASP A 32 18.41 22.73 -4.31
C ASP A 32 17.98 22.91 -5.78
N ASP A 33 17.56 21.84 -6.46
CA ASP A 33 17.05 21.91 -7.85
C ASP A 33 15.80 22.81 -7.94
N LEU A 34 14.92 22.72 -6.94
CA LEU A 34 13.71 23.53 -6.86
C LEU A 34 14.04 25.01 -6.58
N ASN A 35 15.03 25.29 -5.74
CA ASN A 35 15.52 26.66 -5.52
C ASN A 35 16.09 27.25 -6.81
N GLU A 36 16.91 26.51 -7.55
CA GLU A 36 17.44 26.95 -8.85
C GLU A 36 16.32 27.22 -9.87
N LEU A 37 15.30 26.37 -9.87
CA LEU A 37 14.12 26.56 -10.72
C LEU A 37 13.33 27.83 -10.33
N LEU A 38 13.14 28.08 -9.03
CA LEU A 38 12.47 29.28 -8.54
C LEU A 38 13.26 30.54 -8.89
N GLU A 39 14.57 30.56 -8.68
CA GLU A 39 15.44 31.67 -9.09
C GLU A 39 15.37 31.93 -10.60
N SER A 40 15.33 30.86 -11.40
CA SER A 40 15.18 30.97 -12.85
C SER A 40 13.84 31.61 -13.21
N ALA A 41 12.75 31.23 -12.56
CA ALA A 41 11.42 31.81 -12.79
C ALA A 41 11.35 33.30 -12.36
N ILE A 42 12.06 33.69 -11.31
CA ILE A 42 12.15 35.08 -10.86
C ILE A 42 12.93 35.93 -11.88
N ARG A 43 14.04 35.43 -12.41
CA ARG A 43 14.98 36.23 -13.24
C ARG A 43 14.69 36.20 -14.74
N ASP A 44 14.02 35.16 -15.26
CA ASP A 44 13.80 35.02 -16.71
C ASP A 44 12.77 36.08 -17.21
N PRO A 45 13.16 37.01 -18.10
CA PRO A 45 12.28 38.08 -18.56
C PRO A 45 11.23 37.63 -19.57
N ASP A 46 11.41 36.48 -20.23
CA ASP A 46 10.57 36.05 -21.35
C ASP A 46 9.65 34.90 -20.99
N ARG A 47 10.11 34.00 -20.12
CA ARG A 47 9.36 32.81 -19.68
C ARG A 47 9.02 32.83 -18.19
N GLY A 48 9.52 33.81 -17.45
CA GLY A 48 9.27 34.01 -16.03
C GLY A 48 8.77 35.43 -15.75
N PHE A 49 9.06 35.90 -14.54
CA PHE A 49 8.62 37.21 -14.05
C PHE A 49 9.74 38.26 -14.01
N GLY A 50 10.85 38.07 -14.73
CA GLY A 50 11.99 38.99 -14.72
C GLY A 50 11.71 40.41 -15.23
N LYS A 51 10.53 40.64 -15.83
CA LYS A 51 10.04 41.99 -16.22
C LYS A 51 9.27 42.69 -15.09
N LYS A 52 8.91 42.00 -14.01
CA LYS A 52 8.28 42.57 -12.82
C LYS A 52 9.33 42.88 -11.77
N GLN A 53 9.12 43.93 -10.98
CA GLN A 53 9.94 44.22 -9.81
C GLN A 53 9.50 43.31 -8.66
N LEU A 54 10.13 42.14 -8.52
CA LEU A 54 9.79 41.16 -7.49
C LEU A 54 10.79 41.21 -6.34
N VAL A 55 10.26 41.21 -5.11
CA VAL A 55 11.04 41.01 -3.89
C VAL A 55 10.49 39.79 -3.17
N VAL A 56 11.20 38.66 -3.27
CA VAL A 56 10.83 37.40 -2.61
C VAL A 56 11.65 37.24 -1.34
N SER A 57 11.00 37.10 -0.19
CA SER A 57 11.71 36.89 1.08
C SER A 57 12.34 35.49 1.12
N PRO A 58 13.49 35.29 1.80
CA PRO A 58 14.10 33.97 1.96
C PRO A 58 13.16 32.94 2.61
N GLU A 59 12.32 33.38 3.55
CA GLU A 59 11.32 32.55 4.22
C GLU A 59 10.21 32.12 3.26
N ALA A 60 9.76 33.04 2.39
CA ALA A 60 8.77 32.75 1.36
C ALA A 60 9.30 31.74 0.33
N ALA A 61 10.53 31.94 -0.16
CA ALA A 61 11.19 31.03 -1.10
C ALA A 61 11.35 29.63 -0.50
N ARG A 62 11.84 29.53 0.74
CA ARG A 62 11.96 28.26 1.46
C ARG A 62 10.59 27.59 1.63
N HIS A 63 9.57 28.35 2.02
CA HIS A 63 8.22 27.83 2.17
C HIS A 63 7.70 27.24 0.85
N LEU A 64 7.84 27.97 -0.25
CA LEU A 64 7.42 27.52 -1.58
C LEU A 64 8.12 26.22 -1.98
N VAL A 65 9.44 26.13 -1.80
CA VAL A 65 10.23 24.95 -2.16
C VAL A 65 9.87 23.73 -1.31
N THR A 66 9.92 23.85 0.01
CA THR A 66 9.67 22.71 0.91
C THR A 66 8.24 22.18 0.78
N ARG A 67 7.25 23.04 0.48
CA ARG A 67 5.85 22.63 0.31
C ARG A 67 5.55 21.89 -0.98
N CYS A 68 6.46 21.89 -1.93
CA CYS A 68 6.23 21.28 -3.24
C CYS A 68 6.69 19.83 -3.34
N ASP A 69 7.41 19.31 -2.33
CA ASP A 69 7.77 17.89 -2.20
C ASP A 69 8.36 17.30 -3.50
N GLY A 70 9.29 18.03 -4.10
CA GLY A 70 9.95 17.65 -5.35
C GLY A 70 9.14 17.87 -6.64
N ASP A 71 7.91 18.41 -6.58
CA ASP A 71 7.10 18.73 -7.78
C ASP A 71 7.33 20.18 -8.27
N ALA A 72 8.14 20.31 -9.32
CA ALA A 72 8.40 21.58 -10.02
C ALA A 72 7.14 22.32 -10.49
N ARG A 73 6.11 21.58 -10.96
CA ARG A 73 4.88 22.20 -11.47
C ARG A 73 4.13 22.86 -10.34
N LYS A 74 4.06 22.21 -9.18
CA LYS A 74 3.40 22.73 -7.98
C LYS A 74 4.11 24.00 -7.50
N LEU A 75 5.44 24.01 -7.52
CA LEU A 75 6.25 25.17 -7.17
C LEU A 75 5.95 26.36 -8.08
N LEU A 76 6.08 26.17 -9.39
CA LEU A 76 5.87 27.25 -10.36
C LEU A 76 4.43 27.75 -10.36
N THR A 77 3.44 26.87 -10.20
CA THR A 77 2.02 27.27 -10.13
C THR A 77 1.74 28.08 -8.87
N SER A 78 2.29 27.66 -7.73
CA SER A 78 2.09 28.38 -6.46
C SER A 78 2.79 29.74 -6.48
N PHE A 79 4.01 29.79 -7.01
CA PHE A 79 4.74 31.04 -7.19
C PHE A 79 4.06 31.98 -8.19
N GLU A 80 3.56 31.48 -9.32
CA GLU A 80 2.76 32.26 -10.28
C GLU A 80 1.52 32.83 -9.60
N LEU A 81 0.80 32.04 -8.81
CA LEU A 81 -0.35 32.51 -8.08
C LEU A 81 0.04 33.64 -7.11
N ALA A 82 1.10 33.45 -6.33
CA ALA A 82 1.62 34.46 -5.40
C ALA A 82 1.89 35.80 -6.11
N VAL A 83 2.53 35.77 -7.29
CA VAL A 83 2.87 36.96 -8.06
C VAL A 83 1.63 37.61 -8.68
N LEU A 84 0.67 36.82 -9.16
CA LEU A 84 -0.51 37.35 -9.85
C LEU A 84 -1.60 37.88 -8.90
N THR A 85 -1.64 37.41 -7.66
CA THR A 85 -2.64 37.84 -6.66
C THR A 85 -2.12 38.94 -5.72
N THR A 86 -0.82 39.22 -5.73
CA THR A 86 -0.23 40.27 -4.90
C THR A 86 -0.22 41.58 -5.66
N GLU A 87 -0.88 42.60 -5.10
CA GLU A 87 -0.87 43.94 -5.68
C GLU A 87 0.51 44.58 -5.51
N PRO A 88 1.04 45.29 -6.54
CA PRO A 88 2.27 46.05 -6.40
C PRO A 88 2.12 47.16 -5.37
N ASP A 89 3.22 47.49 -4.69
CA ASP A 89 3.29 48.65 -3.82
C ASP A 89 3.00 49.93 -4.64
N PRO A 90 2.09 50.82 -4.18
CA PRO A 90 1.69 52.01 -4.93
C PRO A 90 2.82 53.01 -5.21
N ASP A 91 3.86 53.02 -4.36
CA ASP A 91 4.95 53.99 -4.42
C ASP A 91 6.19 53.44 -5.14
N THR A 92 6.49 52.14 -4.99
CA THR A 92 7.69 51.51 -5.56
C THR A 92 7.43 50.65 -6.81
N GLU A 93 6.16 50.31 -7.08
CA GLU A 93 5.74 49.30 -8.06
C GLU A 93 6.34 47.90 -7.82
N GLU A 94 6.89 47.64 -6.62
CA GLU A 94 7.44 46.34 -6.24
C GLU A 94 6.34 45.39 -5.78
N ILE A 95 6.46 44.12 -6.13
CA ILE A 95 5.59 43.05 -5.64
C ILE A 95 6.37 42.27 -4.58
N HIS A 96 5.93 42.39 -3.33
CA HIS A 96 6.56 41.73 -2.19
C HIS A 96 5.91 40.37 -1.93
N ILE A 97 6.67 39.29 -2.15
CA ILE A 97 6.25 37.94 -1.82
C ILE A 97 6.87 37.59 -0.47
N ASP A 98 6.11 37.83 0.59
CA ASP A 98 6.45 37.43 1.96
C ASP A 98 5.91 36.05 2.30
N LEU A 99 6.18 35.60 3.53
CA LEU A 99 5.73 34.28 4.00
C LEU A 99 4.19 34.15 3.98
N ALA A 100 3.45 35.20 4.31
CA ALA A 100 1.98 35.13 4.35
C ALA A 100 1.41 34.95 2.94
N VAL A 101 1.96 35.69 1.96
CA VAL A 101 1.61 35.53 0.54
C VAL A 101 1.99 34.12 0.04
N ALA A 102 3.16 33.59 0.43
CA ALA A 102 3.56 32.23 0.09
C ALA A 102 2.62 31.17 0.70
N GLU A 103 2.15 31.38 1.93
CA GLU A 103 1.20 30.50 2.61
C GLU A 103 -0.21 30.54 2.00
N ASP A 104 -0.64 31.70 1.50
CA ASP A 104 -1.95 31.87 0.86
C ASP A 104 -1.96 31.37 -0.59
N SER A 105 -0.83 31.47 -1.28
CA SER A 105 -0.65 31.02 -2.67
C SER A 105 -0.48 29.51 -2.80
N ILE A 106 0.03 28.85 -1.76
CA ILE A 106 -0.08 27.40 -1.63
C ILE A 106 -1.42 27.12 -0.98
N GLN A 107 -2.39 26.59 -1.74
CA GLN A 107 -3.63 26.05 -1.15
C GLN A 107 -3.28 25.23 0.10
N ARG A 108 -3.67 25.74 1.28
CA ARG A 108 -3.37 25.15 2.58
C ARG A 108 -3.72 23.66 2.57
N LYS A 109 -2.70 22.82 2.53
CA LYS A 109 -2.65 21.55 3.29
C LYS A 109 -1.67 21.76 4.42
N ALA A 110 -2.04 22.62 5.36
CA ALA A 110 -1.26 22.89 6.55
C ALA A 110 -1.84 22.09 7.73
N ILE A 111 -1.41 20.84 7.87
CA ILE A 111 -0.72 20.43 9.10
C ILE A 111 0.55 19.70 8.67
N VAL A 112 1.67 20.38 8.89
CA VAL A 112 3.03 19.85 8.73
C VAL A 112 3.20 18.78 9.79
N TYR A 113 3.36 17.54 9.35
CA TYR A 113 4.20 16.57 10.04
C TYR A 113 5.55 17.22 10.29
N ASP A 114 6.04 17.20 11.53
CA ASP A 114 7.26 17.88 11.98
C ASP A 114 8.43 17.73 10.99
N ALA A 115 9.35 18.70 11.00
CA ALA A 115 10.40 18.96 10.02
C ALA A 115 11.36 17.78 9.73
N ASP A 116 11.26 16.68 10.46
CA ASP A 116 12.10 15.47 10.32
C ASP A 116 11.49 14.40 9.39
N GLY A 117 10.28 14.57 8.85
CA GLY A 117 9.64 13.57 7.98
C GLY A 117 9.19 12.28 8.68
N ASP A 118 9.63 12.01 9.91
CA ASP A 118 9.23 10.82 10.67
C ASP A 118 7.76 10.84 11.15
N ALA A 119 7.15 12.03 11.26
CA ALA A 119 5.84 12.16 11.89
C ALA A 119 4.68 11.57 11.06
N HIS A 120 4.83 11.43 9.74
CA HIS A 120 3.84 10.71 8.92
C HIS A 120 3.91 9.20 9.18
N HIS A 121 5.12 8.64 9.29
CA HIS A 121 5.36 7.24 9.66
C HIS A 121 4.81 6.91 11.04
N ASP A 122 5.03 7.79 12.02
CA ASP A 122 4.48 7.62 13.37
C ASP A 122 2.96 7.69 13.38
N THR A 123 2.36 8.59 12.61
CA THR A 123 0.90 8.75 12.60
C THR A 123 0.21 7.56 11.94
N ILE A 124 0.72 7.06 10.80
CA ILE A 124 0.16 5.86 10.17
C ILE A 124 0.43 4.61 11.02
N SER A 125 1.56 4.56 11.72
CA SER A 125 1.90 3.51 12.68
C SER A 125 0.90 3.49 13.85
N ALA A 126 0.59 4.66 14.42
CA ALA A 126 -0.41 4.81 15.47
C ALA A 126 -1.81 4.43 14.97
N PHE A 127 -2.20 4.87 13.77
CA PHE A 127 -3.47 4.50 13.14
C PHE A 127 -3.68 2.98 13.06
N ILE A 128 -2.69 2.26 12.52
CA ILE A 128 -2.79 0.80 12.36
C ILE A 128 -2.71 0.08 13.72
N LYS A 129 -1.91 0.58 14.65
CA LYS A 129 -1.88 0.06 16.03
C LYS A 129 -3.21 0.25 16.76
N SER A 130 -3.91 1.37 16.55
CA SER A 130 -5.24 1.59 17.11
C SER A 130 -6.28 0.62 16.53
N ILE A 131 -6.25 0.37 15.21
CA ILE A 131 -7.10 -0.64 14.58
C ILE A 131 -6.82 -2.03 15.16
N ARG A 132 -5.54 -2.43 15.23
CA ARG A 132 -5.09 -3.70 15.81
C ARG A 132 -5.47 -3.83 17.29
N GLY A 133 -5.39 -2.73 18.03
CA GLY A 133 -5.74 -2.63 19.45
C GLY A 133 -7.24 -2.54 19.73
N CYS A 134 -8.08 -2.63 18.70
CA CYS A 134 -9.55 -2.55 18.81
C CYS A 134 -10.07 -1.22 19.38
N ASP A 135 -9.37 -0.12 19.10
CA ASP A 135 -9.78 1.23 19.51
C ASP A 135 -10.25 2.04 18.30
N PRO A 136 -11.56 2.04 17.98
CA PRO A 136 -12.10 2.74 16.82
C PRO A 136 -12.01 4.27 16.97
N ASP A 137 -12.09 4.79 18.19
CA ASP A 137 -12.05 6.23 18.45
C ASP A 137 -10.65 6.78 18.20
N ALA A 138 -9.61 6.12 18.75
CA ALA A 138 -8.23 6.47 18.48
C ALA A 138 -7.88 6.30 16.99
N ALA A 139 -8.37 5.22 16.35
CA ALA A 139 -8.14 5.01 14.92
C ALA A 139 -8.76 6.13 14.06
N LEU A 140 -9.99 6.56 14.37
CA LEU A 140 -10.63 7.69 13.70
C LEU A 140 -9.89 9.01 13.95
N TYR A 141 -9.36 9.23 15.15
CA TYR A 141 -8.54 10.41 15.44
C TYR A 141 -7.28 10.46 14.57
N TRP A 142 -6.52 9.35 14.48
CA TRP A 142 -5.33 9.29 13.64
C TRP A 142 -5.67 9.42 12.14
N LEU A 143 -6.79 8.85 11.71
CA LEU A 143 -7.31 9.07 10.35
C LEU A 143 -7.59 10.56 10.09
N ALA A 144 -8.32 11.22 10.99
CA ALA A 144 -8.65 12.63 10.86
C ALA A 144 -7.38 13.50 10.85
N LYS A 145 -6.40 13.20 11.69
CA LYS A 145 -5.09 13.86 11.70
C LYS A 145 -4.39 13.73 10.33
N MET A 146 -4.34 12.52 9.75
CA MET A 146 -3.75 12.29 8.42
C MET A 146 -4.49 13.06 7.32
N LEU A 147 -5.83 13.00 7.31
CA LEU A 147 -6.63 13.70 6.31
C LEU A 147 -6.46 15.22 6.39
N HIS A 148 -6.39 15.75 7.61
CA HIS A 148 -6.18 17.18 7.85
C HIS A 148 -4.75 17.61 7.49
N ALA A 149 -3.75 16.77 7.78
CA ALA A 149 -2.36 16.97 7.33
C ALA A 149 -2.19 16.81 5.80
N GLY A 150 -3.22 16.35 5.11
CA GLY A 150 -3.22 16.25 3.65
C GLY A 150 -2.56 14.99 3.10
N GLU A 151 -2.38 13.96 3.94
CA GLU A 151 -1.87 12.63 3.59
C GLU A 151 -2.58 12.04 2.36
N ASP A 152 -1.85 11.25 1.57
CA ASP A 152 -2.43 10.60 0.39
C ASP A 152 -3.54 9.62 0.82
N ILE A 153 -4.77 9.88 0.41
CA ILE A 153 -5.92 9.01 0.69
C ILE A 153 -5.74 7.60 0.15
N ARG A 154 -4.97 7.43 -0.95
CA ARG A 154 -4.63 6.11 -1.49
C ARG A 154 -3.64 5.39 -0.58
N PHE A 155 -2.71 6.11 0.05
CA PHE A 155 -1.79 5.56 1.05
C PHE A 155 -2.56 5.02 2.26
N ILE A 156 -3.48 5.81 2.81
CA ILE A 156 -4.34 5.37 3.93
C ILE A 156 -5.15 4.12 3.54
N ALA A 157 -5.76 4.12 2.34
CA ALA A 157 -6.54 2.98 1.86
C ALA A 157 -5.69 1.71 1.70
N ARG A 158 -4.46 1.80 1.17
CA ARG A 158 -3.53 0.66 1.09
C ARG A 158 -3.24 0.07 2.47
N ARG A 159 -3.07 0.92 3.49
CA ARG A 159 -2.80 0.47 4.86
C ARG A 159 -3.99 -0.22 5.51
N LEU A 160 -5.22 0.21 5.21
CA LEU A 160 -6.44 -0.52 5.61
C LEU A 160 -6.53 -1.90 4.97
N VAL A 161 -6.22 -2.03 3.67
CA VAL A 161 -6.22 -3.33 2.96
C VAL A 161 -5.21 -4.30 3.57
N ILE A 162 -4.02 -3.82 3.94
CA ILE A 162 -3.00 -4.62 4.65
C ILE A 162 -3.54 -5.07 6.02
N SER A 163 -4.02 -4.13 6.84
CA SER A 163 -4.55 -4.43 8.18
C SER A 163 -5.72 -5.42 8.15
N ALA A 164 -6.56 -5.37 7.13
CA ALA A 164 -7.64 -6.35 6.95
C ALA A 164 -7.14 -7.80 6.83
N SER A 165 -5.99 -8.02 6.21
CA SER A 165 -5.40 -9.37 6.07
C SER A 165 -4.44 -9.73 7.22
N GLU A 166 -3.70 -8.74 7.74
CA GLU A 166 -2.68 -8.92 8.78
C GLU A 166 -3.29 -9.02 10.18
N ASP A 167 -4.26 -8.17 10.50
CA ASP A 167 -4.77 -7.98 11.88
C ASP A 167 -6.14 -8.63 12.10
N VAL A 168 -7.00 -8.64 11.08
CA VAL A 168 -8.35 -9.25 11.12
C VAL A 168 -8.31 -10.68 10.56
N GLY A 169 -7.73 -10.84 9.36
CA GLY A 169 -7.44 -12.14 8.77
C GLY A 169 -8.67 -13.04 8.61
N MET A 170 -8.53 -14.30 9.02
CA MET A 170 -9.61 -15.31 8.90
C MET A 170 -10.64 -15.25 10.04
N ALA A 171 -10.41 -14.40 11.06
CA ALA A 171 -11.42 -14.18 12.11
C ALA A 171 -12.66 -13.46 11.54
N ASP A 172 -12.47 -12.60 10.54
CA ASP A 172 -13.56 -12.06 9.71
C ASP A 172 -13.08 -11.72 8.30
N SER A 173 -13.24 -12.68 7.38
CA SER A 173 -12.79 -12.52 5.99
C SER A 173 -13.52 -11.42 5.20
N ASN A 174 -14.65 -10.88 5.70
CA ASN A 174 -15.29 -9.74 5.06
C ASN A 174 -14.47 -8.45 5.21
N GLY A 175 -13.57 -8.36 6.20
CA GLY A 175 -12.71 -7.19 6.39
C GLY A 175 -11.93 -6.81 5.14
N LEU A 176 -11.36 -7.79 4.42
CA LEU A 176 -10.64 -7.53 3.17
C LEU A 176 -11.57 -6.97 2.08
N ARG A 177 -12.80 -7.47 2.00
CA ARG A 177 -13.80 -7.00 1.02
C ARG A 177 -14.21 -5.56 1.31
N VAL A 178 -14.44 -5.23 2.58
CA VAL A 178 -14.76 -3.86 3.02
C VAL A 178 -13.59 -2.91 2.72
N ALA A 179 -12.36 -3.31 3.04
CA ALA A 179 -11.18 -2.48 2.79
C ALA A 179 -10.92 -2.24 1.29
N VAL A 180 -11.08 -3.27 0.44
CA VAL A 180 -10.94 -3.14 -1.02
C VAL A 180 -12.06 -2.27 -1.60
N ALA A 181 -13.31 -2.46 -1.16
CA ALA A 181 -14.42 -1.60 -1.58
C ALA A 181 -14.19 -0.14 -1.18
N ALA A 182 -13.69 0.10 0.03
CA ALA A 182 -13.31 1.44 0.48
C ALA A 182 -12.17 2.03 -0.36
N GLN A 183 -11.14 1.24 -0.69
CA GLN A 183 -10.05 1.68 -1.57
C GLN A 183 -10.56 2.10 -2.95
N GLN A 184 -11.47 1.32 -3.54
CA GLN A 184 -12.11 1.66 -4.82
C GLN A 184 -12.97 2.91 -4.71
N ALA A 185 -13.76 3.02 -3.64
CA ALA A 185 -14.61 4.19 -3.39
C ALA A 185 -13.77 5.46 -3.19
N VAL A 186 -12.64 5.38 -2.49
CA VAL A 186 -11.71 6.48 -2.30
C VAL A 186 -11.17 6.99 -3.64
N GLU A 187 -10.77 6.07 -4.52
CA GLU A 187 -10.28 6.42 -5.86
C GLU A 187 -11.37 7.05 -6.73
N PHE A 188 -12.57 6.47 -6.69
CA PHE A 188 -13.68 6.90 -7.52
C PHE A 188 -14.27 8.24 -7.07
N VAL A 189 -14.39 8.47 -5.76
CA VAL A 189 -15.09 9.64 -5.20
C VAL A 189 -14.14 10.82 -4.97
N GLY A 190 -12.93 10.58 -4.48
CA GLY A 190 -11.99 11.65 -4.14
C GLY A 190 -12.38 12.45 -2.88
N MET A 191 -11.54 13.41 -2.49
CA MET A 191 -11.79 14.26 -1.32
C MET A 191 -12.71 15.44 -1.67
N PRO A 192 -13.55 15.91 -0.71
CA PRO A 192 -13.55 15.54 0.71
C PRO A 192 -14.36 14.28 1.07
N GLU A 193 -15.24 13.76 0.22
CA GLU A 193 -16.18 12.67 0.53
C GLU A 193 -15.49 11.31 0.77
N ALA A 194 -14.31 11.07 0.20
CA ALA A 194 -13.50 9.86 0.44
C ALA A 194 -13.24 9.58 1.93
N ARG A 195 -13.22 10.62 2.77
CA ARG A 195 -13.09 10.48 4.24
C ARG A 195 -14.15 9.56 4.85
N ILE A 196 -15.34 9.52 4.26
CA ILE A 196 -16.48 8.75 4.76
C ILE A 196 -16.24 7.25 4.53
N SER A 197 -15.80 6.88 3.33
CA SER A 197 -15.45 5.50 2.99
C SER A 197 -14.25 4.99 3.80
N LEU A 198 -13.26 5.85 4.02
CA LEU A 198 -12.12 5.54 4.89
C LEU A 198 -12.57 5.31 6.33
N ALA A 199 -13.38 6.22 6.90
CA ALA A 199 -13.89 6.09 8.26
C ALA A 199 -14.72 4.81 8.45
N HIS A 200 -15.56 4.45 7.48
CA HIS A 200 -16.33 3.20 7.52
C HIS A 200 -15.40 1.99 7.61
N ALA A 201 -14.43 1.86 6.70
CA ALA A 201 -13.48 0.74 6.73
C ALA A 201 -12.65 0.72 8.01
N THR A 202 -12.20 1.88 8.51
CA THR A 202 -11.49 2.00 9.79
C THR A 202 -12.30 1.43 10.95
N VAL A 203 -13.55 1.86 11.12
CA VAL A 203 -14.40 1.40 12.23
C VAL A 203 -14.71 -0.09 12.10
N TYR A 204 -14.98 -0.57 10.88
CA TYR A 204 -15.18 -1.99 10.62
C TYR A 204 -13.98 -2.81 11.09
N LEU A 205 -12.76 -2.47 10.64
CA LEU A 205 -11.56 -3.22 10.97
C LEU A 205 -11.20 -3.10 12.47
N ALA A 206 -11.38 -1.92 13.07
CA ALA A 206 -11.12 -1.71 14.48
C ALA A 206 -12.05 -2.56 15.36
N THR A 207 -13.31 -2.73 14.98
CA THR A 207 -14.30 -3.50 15.75
C THR A 207 -14.38 -4.99 15.38
N ALA A 208 -13.74 -5.42 14.28
CA ALA A 208 -13.71 -6.81 13.85
C ALA A 208 -12.91 -7.71 14.82
N PRO A 209 -13.24 -9.02 14.93
CA PRO A 209 -12.42 -9.97 15.67
C PRO A 209 -11.03 -10.09 15.01
N LYS A 210 -9.98 -10.19 15.85
CA LYS A 210 -8.59 -10.12 15.38
C LYS A 210 -7.98 -11.51 15.20
N SER A 211 -7.25 -11.69 14.11
CA SER A 211 -6.41 -12.87 13.89
C SER A 211 -5.29 -12.55 12.90
N ASN A 212 -4.06 -12.75 13.36
CA ASN A 212 -2.87 -12.70 12.52
C ASN A 212 -2.40 -14.09 12.07
N ARG A 213 -3.22 -15.13 12.22
CA ARG A 213 -2.76 -16.52 12.07
C ARG A 213 -2.40 -16.88 10.64
N ALA A 214 -3.14 -16.38 9.65
CA ALA A 214 -2.80 -16.57 8.24
C ALA A 214 -1.51 -15.83 7.86
N TYR A 215 -1.34 -14.60 8.36
CA TYR A 215 -0.13 -13.78 8.19
C TYR A 215 1.10 -14.48 8.79
N ALA A 216 1.03 -14.92 10.05
CA ALA A 216 2.12 -15.64 10.70
C ALA A 216 2.45 -16.97 10.00
N ALA A 217 1.43 -17.68 9.47
CA ALA A 217 1.61 -18.94 8.77
C ALA A 217 2.41 -18.78 7.46
N ILE A 218 2.13 -17.75 6.66
CA ILE A 218 2.87 -17.52 5.42
C ILE A 218 4.31 -17.09 5.72
N ASP A 219 4.55 -16.26 6.74
CA ASP A 219 5.89 -15.85 7.14
C ASP A 219 6.73 -17.05 7.63
N ALA A 220 6.14 -17.97 8.38
CA ALA A 220 6.81 -19.21 8.79
C ALA A 220 7.16 -20.10 7.59
N ALA A 221 6.25 -20.25 6.63
CA ALA A 221 6.49 -21.02 5.42
C ALA A 221 7.56 -20.39 4.52
N LEU A 222 7.55 -19.06 4.36
CA LEU A 222 8.57 -18.31 3.61
C LEU A 222 9.94 -18.44 4.25
N LYS A 223 10.01 -18.39 5.58
CA LYS A 223 11.26 -18.60 6.33
C LYS A 223 11.85 -19.99 6.08
N ASP A 224 11.02 -21.04 6.10
CA ASP A 224 11.46 -22.40 5.81
C ASP A 224 12.04 -22.55 4.39
N VAL A 225 11.38 -21.93 3.40
CA VAL A 225 11.86 -21.93 2.02
C VAL A 225 13.20 -21.18 1.90
N ALA A 226 13.33 -20.03 2.55
CA ALA A 226 14.54 -19.22 2.52
C ALA A 226 15.75 -19.92 3.18
N GLU A 227 15.52 -20.67 4.26
CA GLU A 227 16.57 -21.38 5.01
C GLU A 227 16.97 -22.73 4.37
N GLY A 228 16.59 -22.97 3.11
CA GLY A 228 16.99 -24.16 2.38
C GLY A 228 16.28 -25.45 2.80
N ARG A 229 15.26 -25.36 3.69
CA ARG A 229 14.37 -26.48 4.03
C ARG A 229 13.31 -26.72 2.93
N THR A 230 13.72 -26.59 1.66
CA THR A 230 12.83 -26.75 0.51
C THR A 230 12.55 -28.23 0.29
N LEU A 231 11.27 -28.59 0.28
CA LEU A 231 10.83 -29.96 0.05
C LEU A 231 10.58 -30.19 -1.43
N ALA A 232 11.04 -31.33 -1.94
CA ALA A 232 10.67 -31.76 -3.27
C ALA A 232 9.16 -32.00 -3.35
N VAL A 233 8.53 -31.61 -4.46
CA VAL A 233 7.11 -31.91 -4.69
C VAL A 233 6.91 -33.44 -4.69
N PRO A 234 6.04 -33.98 -3.82
CA PRO A 234 5.74 -35.40 -3.75
C PRO A 234 5.36 -35.98 -5.13
N PRO A 235 5.79 -37.21 -5.48
CA PRO A 235 5.47 -37.83 -6.77
C PRO A 235 3.99 -37.77 -7.15
N HIS A 236 3.08 -38.04 -6.21
CA HIS A 236 1.64 -37.99 -6.42
C HIS A 236 1.09 -36.59 -6.70
N LEU A 237 1.80 -35.51 -6.37
CA LEU A 237 1.40 -34.13 -6.67
C LEU A 237 2.08 -33.56 -7.93
N ARG A 238 3.01 -34.28 -8.56
CA ARG A 238 3.69 -33.83 -9.78
C ARG A 238 2.74 -33.78 -10.97
N THR A 239 3.10 -32.99 -11.98
CA THR A 239 2.35 -32.95 -13.25
C THR A 239 2.37 -34.32 -13.93
N LYS A 240 1.33 -34.62 -14.73
CA LYS A 240 1.21 -35.89 -15.47
C LYS A 240 2.45 -36.20 -16.32
N SER A 241 3.04 -35.18 -16.93
CA SER A 241 4.26 -35.30 -17.75
C SER A 241 5.46 -35.75 -16.91
N ARG A 242 5.63 -35.19 -15.71
CA ARG A 242 6.72 -35.56 -14.77
C ARG A 242 6.51 -36.93 -14.14
N LYS A 243 5.25 -37.36 -13.94
CA LYS A 243 4.90 -38.71 -13.49
C LYS A 243 5.32 -39.76 -14.52
N LYS A 244 4.90 -39.60 -15.79
CA LYS A 244 5.26 -40.51 -16.89
C LYS A 244 6.78 -40.64 -17.08
N ILE A 245 7.52 -39.54 -16.99
CA ILE A 245 8.99 -39.56 -17.08
C ILE A 245 9.61 -40.30 -15.90
N GLY A 246 9.13 -40.06 -14.68
CA GLY A 246 9.63 -40.71 -13.47
C GLY A 246 9.29 -42.20 -13.39
N GLU A 247 8.12 -42.61 -13.87
CA GLU A 247 7.72 -44.02 -14.03
C GLU A 247 8.58 -44.71 -15.09
N ALA A 248 8.78 -44.08 -16.26
CA ALA A 248 9.61 -44.62 -17.34
C ALA A 248 11.11 -44.71 -16.99
N SER A 249 11.60 -43.84 -16.10
CA SER A 249 12.99 -43.87 -15.61
C SER A 249 13.19 -44.75 -14.36
N GLY A 250 12.12 -45.40 -13.85
CA GLY A 250 12.18 -46.23 -12.64
C GLY A 250 12.45 -45.47 -11.33
N VAL A 251 12.29 -44.14 -11.35
CA VAL A 251 12.54 -43.25 -10.20
C VAL A 251 11.29 -43.12 -9.31
N ILE A 252 10.11 -43.44 -9.85
CA ILE A 252 8.84 -43.45 -9.12
C ILE A 252 8.29 -44.89 -9.19
N ALA A 253 8.02 -45.51 -8.04
CA ALA A 253 7.47 -46.85 -8.01
C ALA A 253 6.01 -46.87 -8.52
N GLU A 254 5.58 -48.02 -9.03
CA GLU A 254 4.21 -48.22 -9.52
C GLU A 254 3.21 -47.98 -8.37
N GLY A 255 2.34 -46.97 -8.49
CA GLY A 255 1.41 -46.54 -7.44
C GLY A 255 1.82 -45.28 -6.66
N GLU A 256 3.10 -44.94 -6.55
CA GLU A 256 3.57 -43.72 -5.83
C GLU A 256 3.15 -42.41 -6.54
N ALA A 257 2.86 -42.49 -7.84
CA ALA A 257 2.41 -41.35 -8.63
C ALA A 257 0.90 -41.09 -8.53
N VAL A 258 0.11 -41.93 -7.83
CA VAL A 258 -1.35 -41.83 -7.86
C VAL A 258 -1.82 -40.65 -7.01
N TYR A 259 -2.42 -39.67 -7.68
CA TYR A 259 -3.09 -38.56 -7.01
C TYR A 259 -4.48 -39.00 -6.59
N LEU A 260 -4.86 -38.77 -5.34
CA LEU A 260 -6.21 -39.04 -4.86
C LEU A 260 -7.04 -37.77 -5.03
N TYR A 261 -8.10 -37.84 -5.84
CA TYR A 261 -8.93 -36.68 -6.13
C TYR A 261 -9.97 -36.49 -5.02
N GLY A 262 -9.81 -35.45 -4.20
CA GLY A 262 -10.61 -35.26 -2.98
C GLY A 262 -12.14 -35.27 -3.17
N HIS A 263 -12.64 -34.82 -4.33
CA HIS A 263 -14.08 -34.82 -4.62
C HIS A 263 -14.68 -36.22 -4.78
N ASP A 264 -13.86 -37.25 -5.00
CA ASP A 264 -14.31 -38.65 -5.06
C ASP A 264 -14.45 -39.27 -3.65
N TYR A 265 -14.06 -38.54 -2.59
CA TYR A 265 -14.11 -38.99 -1.21
C TYR A 265 -15.25 -38.31 -0.44
N GLU A 266 -15.70 -38.97 0.63
CA GLU A 266 -16.71 -38.44 1.52
C GLU A 266 -16.29 -37.08 2.10
N GLU A 267 -17.25 -36.16 2.24
CA GLU A 267 -17.02 -34.76 2.63
C GLU A 267 -16.10 -33.95 1.69
N GLY A 268 -15.70 -34.52 0.55
CA GLY A 268 -14.74 -33.92 -0.37
C GLY A 268 -13.32 -33.88 0.20
N TYR A 269 -13.00 -34.71 1.19
CA TYR A 269 -11.71 -34.74 1.87
C TYR A 269 -11.05 -36.11 1.74
N VAL A 270 -9.77 -36.12 1.35
CA VAL A 270 -8.94 -37.33 1.34
C VAL A 270 -7.78 -37.18 2.34
N PRO A 271 -7.57 -38.15 3.25
CA PRO A 271 -6.46 -38.14 4.19
C PRO A 271 -5.15 -38.53 3.47
N GLN A 272 -4.66 -37.64 2.61
CA GLN A 272 -3.43 -37.79 1.82
C GLN A 272 -2.37 -36.78 2.29
N ALA A 273 -1.12 -37.21 2.45
CA ALA A 273 -0.03 -36.29 2.75
C ALA A 273 0.25 -35.34 1.57
N TYR A 274 0.04 -34.04 1.76
CA TYR A 274 0.36 -33.02 0.74
C TYR A 274 1.75 -32.39 0.92
N LEU A 275 2.28 -32.45 2.14
CA LEU A 275 3.61 -31.97 2.50
C LEU A 275 4.39 -33.13 3.15
N PRO A 276 5.57 -33.55 2.62
CA PRO A 276 6.27 -34.76 3.05
C PRO A 276 6.53 -34.89 4.55
N GLU A 277 6.83 -33.78 5.21
CA GLU A 277 7.19 -33.75 6.64
C GLU A 277 6.00 -33.43 7.55
N GLY A 278 4.78 -33.26 6.99
CA GLY A 278 3.58 -32.98 7.78
C GLY A 278 3.62 -31.66 8.57
N ARG A 279 4.48 -30.69 8.17
CA ARG A 279 4.61 -29.42 8.88
C ARG A 279 3.27 -28.67 8.92
N ILE A 280 2.98 -28.11 10.08
CA ILE A 280 1.76 -27.32 10.31
C ILE A 280 2.20 -25.86 10.44
N TYR A 281 1.79 -25.03 9.49
CA TYR A 281 2.05 -23.57 9.53
C TYR A 281 0.85 -22.81 10.10
N TYR A 282 -0.36 -23.23 9.72
CA TYR A 282 -1.57 -22.51 10.07
C TYR A 282 -2.19 -23.07 11.36
N HIS A 283 -2.12 -22.25 12.39
CA HIS A 283 -2.72 -22.48 13.71
C HIS A 283 -3.87 -21.49 13.89
N PRO A 284 -5.11 -21.84 13.51
CA PRO A 284 -6.25 -20.93 13.59
C PRO A 284 -6.51 -20.47 15.03
N SER A 285 -7.00 -19.25 15.20
CA SER A 285 -7.51 -18.78 16.48
C SER A 285 -8.93 -19.30 16.73
N ASN A 286 -9.42 -19.04 17.93
CA ASN A 286 -10.81 -19.24 18.35
C ASN A 286 -11.63 -17.95 18.22
N HIS A 287 -11.15 -16.92 17.49
CA HIS A 287 -11.86 -15.66 17.33
C HIS A 287 -12.73 -15.66 16.07
N GLY A 288 -13.93 -15.11 16.19
CA GLY A 288 -14.84 -14.88 15.06
C GLY A 288 -15.13 -16.15 14.25
N MET A 289 -15.06 -16.04 12.93
CA MET A 289 -15.30 -17.15 12.01
C MET A 289 -14.19 -18.21 12.04
N GLU A 290 -13.00 -17.88 12.54
CA GLU A 290 -11.84 -18.76 12.54
C GLU A 290 -12.00 -19.94 13.50
N GLN A 291 -12.87 -19.83 14.51
CA GLN A 291 -13.23 -20.95 15.39
C GLN A 291 -13.77 -22.15 14.58
N ARG A 292 -14.66 -21.92 13.62
CA ARG A 292 -15.21 -23.01 12.77
C ARG A 292 -14.15 -23.59 11.84
N VAL A 293 -13.14 -22.79 11.48
CA VAL A 293 -11.99 -23.26 10.71
C VAL A 293 -11.13 -24.18 11.58
N ALA A 294 -10.91 -23.81 12.85
CA ALA A 294 -10.19 -24.64 13.82
C ALA A 294 -10.87 -26.01 13.99
N GLU A 295 -12.18 -26.03 14.24
CA GLU A 295 -12.98 -27.25 14.39
C GLU A 295 -12.88 -28.17 13.15
N ARG A 296 -12.98 -27.58 11.94
CA ARG A 296 -12.86 -28.33 10.68
C ARG A 296 -11.46 -28.91 10.48
N LEU A 297 -10.41 -28.12 10.75
CA LEU A 297 -9.04 -28.58 10.61
C LEU A 297 -8.70 -29.67 11.63
N GLU A 298 -9.24 -29.60 12.85
CA GLU A 298 -9.08 -30.65 13.85
C GLU A 298 -9.76 -31.95 13.41
N HIS A 299 -10.99 -31.88 12.89
CA HIS A 299 -11.69 -33.03 12.30
C HIS A 299 -10.86 -33.70 11.21
N TRP A 300 -10.34 -32.93 10.26
CA TRP A 300 -9.49 -33.46 9.18
C TRP A 300 -8.16 -34.04 9.69
N ARG A 301 -7.54 -33.42 10.71
CA ARG A 301 -6.32 -33.96 11.33
C ARG A 301 -6.56 -35.30 12.01
N ARG A 302 -7.66 -35.45 12.76
CA ARG A 302 -8.03 -36.75 13.36
C ARG A 302 -8.26 -37.81 12.29
N ARG A 303 -8.99 -37.48 11.22
CA ARG A 303 -9.16 -38.40 10.08
C ARG A 303 -7.84 -38.77 9.43
N PHE A 304 -6.89 -37.83 9.31
CA PHE A 304 -5.56 -38.12 8.78
C PHE A 304 -4.76 -39.05 9.71
N GLU A 305 -4.89 -38.91 11.03
CA GLU A 305 -4.25 -39.81 12.00
C GLU A 305 -4.85 -41.24 11.95
N GLU A 306 -6.15 -41.36 11.69
CA GLU A 306 -6.88 -42.64 11.65
C GLU A 306 -6.74 -43.37 10.29
N GLU A 307 -6.79 -42.62 9.18
CA GLU A 307 -6.96 -43.14 7.81
C GLU A 307 -5.83 -42.72 6.86
N GLY A 308 -4.80 -42.03 7.37
CA GLY A 308 -3.73 -41.41 6.61
C GLY A 308 -3.04 -42.37 5.64
N LYS A 309 -2.92 -41.93 4.38
CA LYS A 309 -2.17 -42.59 3.31
C LYS A 309 -0.95 -41.79 2.90
#